data_AF-A0A961CE01-F1
#
_entry.id   AF-A0A961CE01-F1
#
_cell.length_a   1.000
_cell.length_b   1.000
_cell.length_c   1.000
_cell.angle_alpha   90.00
_cell.angle_beta   90.00
_cell.angle_gamma   90.00
#
_symmetry.space_group_name_H-M   'P 1'
#
loop_
_entity.id
_entity.type
_entity.pdbx_description
1 polymer ?
#
loop_
_entity_poly.entity_id
_entity_poly.type
_entity_poly.pdbx_seq_one_letter_code
_entity_poly.pdbx_strand_id
1 'polypeptide(L)'
;MTTRQLVNEYLAGAFDEVEVADGVWTIRYGSAKVDITVDVFDEDSSVVRVVSPAVTGCAPSPELYKFIATDAPKHAFGHLEAIE
;
A
#
# COMPACT_ATOMS: atom_id res chain seq x y z
N MET A 1 21.53 -7.73 4.73
CA MET A 1 20.68 -7.17 3.66
C MET A 1 19.50 -6.50 4.33
N THR A 2 19.19 -5.24 4.01
CA THR A 2 18.11 -4.49 4.68
C THR A 2 16.74 -4.88 4.10
N THR A 3 15.66 -4.65 4.84
CA THR A 3 14.29 -4.88 4.34
C THR A 3 14.02 -4.16 3.02
N ARG A 4 14.54 -2.92 2.88
CA ARG A 4 14.43 -2.15 1.64
C ARG A 4 15.13 -2.82 0.46
N GLN A 5 16.31 -3.42 0.69
CA GLN A 5 17.01 -4.17 -0.35
C GLN A 5 16.23 -5.42 -0.77
N LEU A 6 15.66 -6.15 0.19
CA LEU A 6 14.84 -7.34 -0.08
C LEU A 6 13.58 -6.99 -0.89
N VAL A 7 12.87 -5.92 -0.51
CA VAL A 7 11.71 -5.44 -1.26
C VAL A 7 12.11 -5.03 -2.67
N ASN A 8 13.21 -4.29 -2.83
CA ASN A 8 13.66 -3.85 -4.15
C ASN A 8 14.02 -5.03 -5.07
N GLU A 9 14.75 -6.02 -4.57
CA GLU A 9 15.10 -7.22 -5.33
C GLU A 9 13.86 -8.03 -5.72
N TYR A 10 12.93 -8.22 -4.78
CA TYR A 10 11.68 -8.93 -5.04
C TYR A 10 10.84 -8.23 -6.11
N LEU A 11 10.63 -6.92 -5.99
CA LEU A 11 9.81 -6.16 -6.95
C LEU A 11 10.44 -6.14 -8.34
N ALA A 12 11.76 -5.95 -8.45
CA ALA A 12 12.46 -5.95 -9.73
C ALA A 12 12.43 -7.31 -10.44
N GLY A 13 12.32 -8.42 -9.69
CA GLY A 13 12.18 -9.76 -10.26
C GLY A 13 10.74 -10.16 -10.60
N ALA A 14 9.74 -9.53 -9.98
CA ALA A 14 8.33 -9.91 -10.09
C ALA A 14 7.51 -9.01 -11.03
N PHE A 15 7.96 -7.77 -11.28
CA PHE A 15 7.22 -6.78 -12.07
C PHE A 15 8.11 -6.15 -13.14
N ASP A 16 7.53 -5.95 -14.34
CA ASP A 16 8.25 -5.37 -15.48
C ASP A 16 8.51 -3.87 -15.29
N GLU A 17 7.63 -3.17 -14.56
CA GLU A 17 7.69 -1.73 -14.35
C GLU A 17 7.56 -1.40 -12.87
N VAL A 18 8.67 -0.97 -12.28
CA VAL A 18 8.77 -0.53 -10.89
C VAL A 18 9.35 0.88 -10.88
N GLU A 19 8.57 1.86 -10.44
CA GLU A 19 9.05 3.22 -10.20
C GLU A 19 9.48 3.36 -8.75
N VAL A 20 10.58 4.06 -8.50
CA VAL A 20 11.07 4.32 -7.14
C VAL A 20 11.32 5.80 -6.96
N ALA A 21 10.60 6.42 -6.02
CA ALA A 21 10.75 7.83 -5.66
C ALA A 21 10.56 8.00 -4.16
N ASP A 22 11.45 8.76 -3.51
CA ASP A 22 11.36 9.12 -2.09
C ASP A 22 11.16 7.93 -1.12
N GLY A 23 11.70 6.75 -1.46
CA GLY A 23 11.55 5.53 -0.65
C GLY A 23 10.19 4.84 -0.78
N VAL A 24 9.40 5.23 -1.77
CA VAL A 24 8.15 4.58 -2.21
C VAL A 24 8.43 3.81 -3.49
N TRP A 25 8.07 2.53 -3.51
CA TRP A 25 8.02 1.75 -4.74
C TRP A 25 6.59 1.80 -5.29
N THR A 26 6.44 2.17 -6.55
CA THR A 26 5.15 2.17 -7.24
C THR A 26 5.17 1.11 -8.32
N ILE A 27 4.16 0.26 -8.32
CA ILE A 27 3.95 -0.76 -9.35
C ILE A 27 2.54 -0.63 -9.96
N ARG A 28 2.37 -1.21 -11.14
CA ARG A 28 1.08 -1.32 -11.82
C ARG A 28 0.61 -2.77 -11.78
N TYR A 29 -0.64 -2.98 -11.38
CA TYR A 29 -1.29 -4.29 -11.46
C TYR A 29 -2.69 -4.14 -12.04
N GLY A 30 -2.86 -4.55 -13.30
CA GLY A 30 -4.07 -4.23 -14.07
C GLY A 30 -4.24 -2.71 -14.20
N SER A 31 -5.39 -2.19 -13.78
CA SER A 31 -5.66 -0.74 -13.74
C SER A 31 -5.20 -0.06 -12.44
N ALA A 32 -4.81 -0.83 -11.43
CA ALA A 32 -4.48 -0.32 -10.11
C ALA A 32 -3.05 0.24 -10.05
N LYS A 33 -2.89 1.34 -9.32
CA LYS A 33 -1.60 1.82 -8.83
C LYS A 33 -1.40 1.26 -7.43
N VAL A 34 -0.27 0.62 -7.18
CA VAL A 34 0.07 0.08 -5.86
C VAL A 34 1.35 0.75 -5.37
N ASP A 35 1.25 1.40 -4.22
CA ASP A 35 2.36 2.04 -3.54
C ASP A 35 2.82 1.12 -2.40
N ILE A 36 4.12 0.87 -2.34
CA ILE A 36 4.78 0.04 -1.34
C ILE A 36 5.78 0.92 -0.60
N THR A 37 5.69 0.95 0.73
CA THR A 37 6.64 1.66 1.59
C THR A 37 7.22 0.70 2.62
N VAL A 38 8.45 0.99 3.03
CA VAL A 38 9.15 0.27 4.10
C VAL A 38 9.52 1.25 5.19
N ASP A 39 8.80 1.17 6.30
CA ASP A 39 9.05 1.95 7.50
C ASP A 39 9.91 1.09 8.44
N VAL A 40 11.06 1.62 8.83
CA VAL A 40 12.00 0.95 9.74
C VAL A 40 11.82 1.56 11.12
N PHE A 41 11.53 0.72 12.13
CA PHE A 41 11.36 1.19 13.50
C PHE A 41 12.69 1.13 14.26
N ASP A 42 13.43 0.03 14.13
CA ASP A 42 14.77 -0.17 14.70
C ASP A 42 15.62 -1.14 13.85
N GLU A 43 16.73 -1.62 14.38
CA GLU A 43 17.68 -2.49 13.67
C GLU A 43 17.09 -3.84 13.27
N ASP A 44 16.11 -4.33 14.02
CA ASP A 44 15.52 -5.67 13.86
C ASP A 44 14.06 -5.64 13.40
N SER A 45 13.42 -4.46 13.36
CA SER A 45 12.01 -4.32 13.05
C SER A 45 11.70 -3.28 11.97
N SER A 46 10.85 -3.71 11.05
CA SER A 46 10.32 -2.88 9.98
C SER A 46 8.92 -3.35 9.61
N VAL A 47 8.12 -2.45 9.04
CA VAL A 47 6.84 -2.79 8.42
C VAL A 47 6.90 -2.47 6.93
N VAL A 48 6.37 -3.40 6.14
CA VAL A 48 6.11 -3.16 4.72
C VAL A 48 4.63 -2.83 4.60
N ARG A 49 4.32 -1.62 4.16
CA ARG A 49 2.96 -1.16 3.90
C ARG A 49 2.72 -1.22 2.40
N VAL A 50 1.60 -1.83 2.00
CA VAL A 50 1.17 -1.95 0.60
C VAL A 50 -0.21 -1.32 0.49
N VAL A 51 -0.33 -0.24 -0.28
CA VAL A 51 -1.55 0.56 -0.42
C VAL A 51 -1.92 0.67 -1.88
N SER A 52 -3.19 0.44 -2.20
CA SER A 52 -3.73 0.63 -3.53
C SER A 52 -5.00 1.48 -3.44
N PRO A 53 -5.00 2.72 -3.94
CA PRO A 53 -6.22 3.52 -4.01
C PRO A 53 -7.27 2.82 -4.88
N ALA A 54 -8.39 2.43 -4.28
CA ALA A 54 -9.47 1.73 -4.97
C ALA A 54 -10.57 2.68 -5.47
N VAL A 55 -10.81 3.77 -4.75
CA VAL A 55 -11.80 4.80 -5.08
C VAL A 55 -11.18 6.17 -4.83
N THR A 56 -11.10 7.00 -5.86
CA THR A 56 -10.57 8.37 -5.77
C THR A 56 -11.67 9.39 -6.03
N GLY A 57 -11.63 10.54 -5.35
CA GLY A 57 -12.58 11.64 -5.56
C GLY A 57 -13.94 11.46 -4.90
N CYS A 58 -14.08 10.49 -3.98
CA CYS A 58 -15.24 10.40 -3.12
C CYS A 58 -15.17 11.50 -2.04
N ALA A 59 -16.26 12.23 -1.82
CA ALA A 59 -16.31 13.22 -0.76
C ALA A 59 -16.32 12.52 0.62
N PRO A 60 -15.51 13.00 1.58
CA PRO A 60 -15.64 12.60 2.98
C PRO A 60 -17.08 12.69 3.46
N SER A 61 -17.61 11.61 4.04
CA SER A 61 -18.96 11.57 4.60
C SER A 61 -19.04 10.63 5.80
N PRO A 62 -19.94 10.89 6.76
CA PRO A 62 -20.19 9.97 7.87
C PRO A 62 -20.53 8.55 7.43
N GLU A 63 -21.26 8.42 6.31
CA GLU A 63 -21.66 7.14 5.73
C GLU A 63 -20.47 6.35 5.22
N LEU A 64 -19.53 7.02 4.53
CA LEU A 64 -18.29 6.41 4.07
C LEU A 64 -17.43 5.93 5.25
N TYR A 65 -17.25 6.77 6.27
CA TYR A 65 -16.47 6.39 7.45
C TYR A 65 -17.11 5.25 8.24
N LYS A 66 -18.44 5.24 8.35
CA LYS A 66 -19.17 4.13 8.95
C LYS A 66 -18.93 2.84 8.16
N PHE A 67 -19.07 2.88 6.84
CA PHE A 67 -18.83 1.73 5.97
C PHE A 67 -17.42 1.18 6.16
N ILE A 68 -16.39 2.04 6.14
CA ILE A 68 -15.01 1.63 6.39
C ILE A 68 -14.90 0.95 7.76
N ALA A 69 -15.43 1.56 8.82
CA ALA A 69 -15.32 1.00 10.17
C ALA A 69 -16.06 -0.35 10.36
N THR A 70 -17.20 -0.56 9.70
CA THR A 70 -18.05 -1.75 9.92
C THR A 70 -17.88 -2.85 8.89
N ASP A 71 -17.46 -2.51 7.68
CA ASP A 71 -17.43 -3.43 6.55
C ASP A 71 -16.00 -3.73 6.07
N ALA A 72 -15.00 -2.89 6.39
CA ALA A 72 -13.60 -3.19 6.06
C ALA A 72 -13.14 -4.58 6.53
N PRO A 73 -13.48 -5.07 7.75
CA PRO A 73 -13.07 -6.41 8.19
C PRO A 73 -13.68 -7.56 7.38
N LYS A 74 -14.71 -7.30 6.57
CA LYS A 74 -15.39 -8.30 5.73
C LYS A 74 -14.68 -8.52 4.40
N HIS A 75 -13.74 -7.65 4.02
CA HIS A 75 -12.96 -7.80 2.80
C HIS A 75 -11.78 -8.74 3.02
N ALA A 76 -11.55 -9.64 2.06
CA ALA A 76 -10.61 -10.76 2.20
C ALA A 76 -9.13 -10.36 2.24
N PHE A 77 -8.78 -9.13 1.84
CA PHE A 77 -7.40 -8.67 1.72
C PHE A 77 -7.24 -7.25 2.30
N GLY A 78 -6.70 -7.17 3.51
CA GLY A 78 -6.32 -5.91 4.15
C GLY A 78 -7.45 -5.18 4.87
N HIS A 79 -7.16 -3.94 5.26
CA HIS A 79 -8.12 -3.00 5.82
C HIS A 79 -8.42 -1.91 4.78
N LEU A 80 -9.65 -1.40 4.76
CA LEU A 80 -9.97 -0.20 4.00
C LEU A 80 -9.59 1.01 4.85
N GLU A 81 -8.94 1.99 4.25
CA GLU A 81 -8.60 3.25 4.90
C GLU A 81 -9.10 4.41 4.03
N ALA A 82 -9.54 5.49 4.67
CA ALA A 82 -9.75 6.77 4.00
C ALA A 82 -8.48 7.60 4.14
N ILE A 83 -7.92 8.05 3.03
CA ILE A 83 -6.71 8.85 2.96
C ILE A 83 -7.10 10.18 2.32
N GLU A 84 -6.84 11.30 3.00
CA GLU A 84 -7.02 12.66 2.49
C GLU A 84 -5.77 13.17 1.77
#